data_AF-A0AAU0RFI2-F1
#
_entry.id   AF-A0AAU0RFI2-F1
#
_cell.length_a   1.000
_cell.length_b   1.000
_cell.length_c   1.000
_cell.angle_alpha   90.00
_cell.angle_beta   90.00
_cell.angle_gamma   90.00
#
_symmetry.space_group_name_H-M   'P 1'
#
loop_
_entity.id
_entity.type
_entity.pdbx_description
1 polymer ?
#
loop_
_entity_poly.entity_id
_entity_poly.type
_entity_poly.pdbx_seq_one_letter_code
_entity_poly.pdbx_strand_id
1 'polypeptide(L)'
;MVYSNEFLTPRLTGKRFDDHTIPLDLLEDFAALEELIIEVAKWKNPGSNFRTWPFDKNDKLVSFESIDHISLLDPLDVPSRLEELANLEAGWLNGEGVAMNREDLNWFAELFENNYNPALPLPHLYPTPLGGIQSEWSSEAYDISLNIDLTEKTGFYQSLHHSSDDVNEATLDLTNESDWQLLNQNLTGIFNA
;
A
#
# COMPACT_ATOMS: atom_id res chain seq x y z
N MET A 1 -12.57 -33.47 -24.84
CA MET A 1 -12.93 -32.34 -23.96
C MET A 1 -11.95 -32.36 -22.81
N VAL A 2 -11.31 -31.24 -22.50
CA VAL A 2 -10.56 -31.08 -21.26
C VAL A 2 -11.56 -30.56 -20.24
N TYR A 3 -11.74 -31.28 -19.13
CA TYR A 3 -12.38 -30.72 -17.95
C TYR A 3 -11.30 -29.93 -17.22
N SER A 4 -11.50 -28.61 -17.02
CA SER A 4 -10.68 -27.90 -16.05
C SER A 4 -11.15 -28.32 -14.65
N ASN A 5 -10.19 -28.67 -13.79
CA ASN A 5 -10.42 -29.05 -12.40
C ASN A 5 -10.28 -27.84 -11.45
N GLU A 6 -10.23 -26.61 -12.00
CA GLU A 6 -10.14 -25.36 -11.23
C GLU A 6 -11.42 -25.12 -10.43
N PHE A 7 -11.40 -25.51 -9.15
CA PHE A 7 -12.49 -25.25 -8.20
C PHE A 7 -12.59 -23.77 -7.83
N LEU A 8 -11.44 -23.08 -7.73
CA LEU A 8 -11.35 -21.64 -7.51
C LEU A 8 -10.02 -21.14 -8.11
N THR A 9 -10.10 -20.12 -8.96
CA THR A 9 -8.95 -19.36 -9.47
C THR A 9 -9.17 -17.88 -9.12
N PRO A 10 -8.88 -17.47 -7.86
CA PRO A 10 -9.10 -16.10 -7.43
C PRO A 10 -8.16 -15.16 -8.18
N ARG A 11 -8.71 -14.10 -8.77
CA ARG A 11 -7.95 -13.11 -9.55
C ARG A 11 -8.01 -11.76 -8.86
N LEU A 12 -6.87 -11.30 -8.35
CA LEU A 12 -6.69 -9.91 -7.92
C LEU A 12 -6.66 -9.01 -9.18
N THR A 13 -7.29 -7.83 -9.12
CA THR A 13 -7.44 -6.92 -10.27
C THR A 13 -7.47 -5.46 -9.85
N GLY A 14 -6.68 -4.63 -10.51
CA GLY A 14 -6.46 -3.20 -10.19
C GLY A 14 -4.98 -2.88 -10.29
N LYS A 15 -4.61 -1.62 -10.53
CA LYS A 15 -3.22 -1.20 -10.86
C LYS A 15 -2.18 -1.75 -9.88
N ARG A 16 -2.43 -1.64 -8.58
CA ARG A 16 -1.59 -2.18 -7.49
C ARG A 16 -1.20 -3.66 -7.61
N PHE A 17 -1.96 -4.47 -8.35
CA PHE A 17 -1.72 -5.90 -8.56
C PHE A 17 -1.04 -6.21 -9.90
N ASP A 18 -0.95 -5.25 -10.82
CA ASP A 18 -0.27 -5.46 -12.11
C ASP A 18 1.24 -5.70 -11.90
N ASP A 19 1.86 -5.04 -10.90
CA ASP A 19 3.24 -5.28 -10.43
C ASP A 19 3.35 -6.43 -9.38
N HIS A 20 2.40 -7.37 -9.38
CA HIS A 20 2.48 -8.68 -8.72
C HIS A 20 2.68 -8.67 -7.17
N THR A 21 2.48 -7.51 -6.54
CA THR A 21 2.75 -7.31 -5.11
C THR A 21 1.45 -7.39 -4.29
N ILE A 22 1.52 -7.85 -3.03
CA ILE A 22 0.36 -8.24 -2.21
C ILE A 22 0.44 -7.60 -0.81
N PRO A 23 -0.61 -6.88 -0.35
CA PRO A 23 -0.70 -6.36 1.03
C PRO A 23 -0.53 -7.45 2.09
N LEU A 24 0.21 -7.16 3.16
CA LEU A 24 0.41 -8.11 4.25
C LEU A 24 -0.94 -8.47 4.92
N ASP A 25 -1.80 -7.47 5.10
CA ASP A 25 -3.13 -7.60 5.68
C ASP A 25 -4.07 -8.45 4.79
N LEU A 26 -3.86 -8.45 3.46
CA LEU A 26 -4.61 -9.31 2.54
C LEU A 26 -4.28 -10.81 2.75
N LEU A 27 -3.18 -11.15 3.43
CA LEU A 27 -2.91 -12.53 3.87
C LEU A 27 -3.87 -12.98 4.99
N GLU A 28 -4.36 -12.07 5.83
CA GLU A 28 -5.39 -12.40 6.82
C GLU A 28 -6.74 -12.73 6.14
N ASP A 29 -7.11 -11.95 5.11
CA ASP A 29 -8.26 -12.23 4.25
C ASP A 29 -8.13 -13.59 3.52
N PHE A 30 -6.93 -13.95 3.04
CA PHE A 30 -6.70 -15.27 2.44
C PHE A 30 -6.84 -16.41 3.47
N ALA A 31 -6.38 -16.23 4.71
CA ALA A 31 -6.59 -17.20 5.79
C ALA A 31 -8.07 -17.32 6.19
N ALA A 32 -8.81 -16.21 6.22
CA ALA A 32 -10.25 -16.19 6.45
C ALA A 32 -11.03 -16.87 5.29
N LEU A 33 -10.56 -16.72 4.04
CA LEU A 33 -11.11 -17.40 2.88
C LEU A 33 -10.86 -18.92 2.94
N GLU A 34 -9.70 -19.38 3.42
CA GLU A 34 -9.42 -20.80 3.65
C GLU A 34 -10.41 -21.40 4.66
N GLU A 35 -10.56 -20.81 5.85
CA GLU A 35 -11.53 -21.28 6.86
C GLU A 35 -12.99 -21.24 6.35
N LEU A 36 -13.37 -20.23 5.56
CA LEU A 36 -14.69 -20.16 4.94
C LEU A 36 -14.92 -21.29 3.92
N ILE A 37 -13.92 -21.62 3.10
CA ILE A 37 -13.97 -22.76 2.16
C ILE A 37 -14.08 -24.08 2.95
N ILE A 38 -13.34 -24.22 4.05
CA ILE A 38 -13.39 -25.38 4.93
C ILE A 38 -14.78 -25.50 5.59
N GLU A 39 -15.41 -24.43 6.08
CA GLU A 39 -16.76 -24.46 6.66
C GLU A 39 -17.86 -24.77 5.63
N VAL A 40 -17.75 -24.24 4.40
CA VAL A 40 -18.65 -24.65 3.30
C VAL A 40 -18.47 -26.13 2.96
N ALA A 41 -17.23 -26.66 3.00
CA ALA A 41 -16.95 -28.07 2.79
C ALA A 41 -17.47 -28.96 3.95
N LYS A 42 -17.33 -28.53 5.22
CA LYS A 42 -17.93 -29.17 6.40
C LYS A 42 -19.46 -29.25 6.26
N TRP A 43 -20.13 -28.13 5.93
CA TRP A 43 -21.59 -28.08 5.73
C TRP A 43 -22.08 -28.99 4.60
N LYS A 44 -21.35 -29.08 3.49
CA LYS A 44 -21.68 -29.96 2.36
C LYS A 44 -21.46 -31.46 2.64
N ASN A 45 -20.63 -31.82 3.63
CA ASN A 45 -20.21 -33.21 3.89
C ASN A 45 -20.19 -33.54 5.40
N PRO A 46 -21.33 -33.43 6.11
CA PRO A 46 -21.39 -33.67 7.54
C PRO A 46 -21.03 -35.13 7.88
N GLY A 47 -20.02 -35.31 8.73
CA GLY A 47 -19.49 -36.63 9.14
C GLY A 47 -18.10 -36.97 8.60
N SER A 48 -17.52 -36.15 7.73
CA SER A 48 -16.12 -36.30 7.29
C SER A 48 -15.10 -36.09 8.42
N ASN A 49 -13.99 -36.83 8.38
CA ASN A 49 -12.96 -36.81 9.43
C ASN A 49 -11.70 -36.08 8.94
N PHE A 50 -11.56 -34.80 9.31
CA PHE A 50 -10.75 -33.79 8.60
C PHE A 50 -9.21 -33.86 8.73
N ARG A 51 -8.63 -34.89 9.36
CA ARG A 51 -7.24 -34.79 9.88
C ARG A 51 -6.10 -34.97 8.86
N THR A 52 -6.36 -35.47 7.66
CA THR A 52 -5.35 -35.60 6.59
C THR A 52 -6.00 -35.51 5.22
N TRP A 53 -5.68 -34.45 4.48
CA TRP A 53 -6.12 -34.29 3.09
C TRP A 53 -5.15 -33.31 2.43
N PRO A 54 -4.38 -33.78 1.41
CA PRO A 54 -4.80 -33.55 0.03
C PRO A 54 -5.89 -34.46 -0.58
N PHE A 55 -6.57 -33.91 -1.60
CA PHE A 55 -7.87 -34.30 -2.19
C PHE A 55 -7.79 -35.72 -2.78
N ASP A 56 -8.86 -36.50 -2.72
CA ASP A 56 -8.82 -37.94 -3.07
C ASP A 56 -9.23 -38.30 -4.52
N LYS A 57 -8.96 -39.56 -4.88
CA LYS A 57 -9.09 -40.23 -6.20
C LYS A 57 -10.46 -40.17 -6.93
N ASN A 58 -11.38 -39.31 -6.52
CA ASN A 58 -12.73 -39.18 -7.09
C ASN A 58 -13.06 -37.75 -7.57
N ASP A 59 -12.06 -36.93 -7.92
CA ASP A 59 -12.21 -35.56 -8.46
C ASP A 59 -13.13 -34.65 -7.62
N LYS A 60 -13.03 -34.80 -6.30
CA LYS A 60 -13.30 -33.70 -5.37
C LYS A 60 -11.95 -33.11 -5.00
N LEU A 61 -11.90 -31.79 -4.85
CA LEU A 61 -10.69 -30.95 -4.45
C LEU A 61 -9.85 -30.27 -1.63
N VAL A 62 -8.82 -29.45 -1.19
CA VAL A 62 -8.14 -29.50 0.13
C VAL A 62 -7.31 -28.29 0.55
N SER A 63 -6.36 -27.92 -0.29
CA SER A 63 -5.13 -27.21 0.04
C SER A 63 -4.66 -26.55 -1.23
N PHE A 64 -4.09 -25.37 -1.06
CA PHE A 64 -3.26 -24.72 -2.05
C PHE A 64 -2.02 -25.61 -2.29
N GLU A 65 -1.65 -25.87 -3.55
CA GLU A 65 -0.51 -26.76 -3.87
C GLU A 65 0.81 -25.99 -4.00
N SER A 66 0.73 -24.71 -4.39
CA SER A 66 1.80 -23.72 -4.27
C SER A 66 1.24 -22.30 -4.10
N ILE A 67 2.04 -21.42 -3.51
CA ILE A 67 1.98 -19.97 -3.77
C ILE A 67 3.30 -19.66 -4.47
N ASP A 68 3.27 -19.47 -5.78
CA ASP A 68 4.47 -19.47 -6.62
C ASP A 68 5.42 -18.29 -6.32
N HIS A 69 4.88 -17.19 -5.81
CA HIS A 69 5.66 -16.09 -5.25
C HIS A 69 4.93 -15.41 -4.09
N ILE A 70 5.62 -15.19 -2.98
CA ILE A 70 5.24 -14.22 -1.95
C ILE A 70 6.38 -13.21 -1.89
N SER A 71 6.18 -12.06 -2.50
CA SER A 71 7.00 -10.88 -2.22
C SER A 71 6.49 -10.28 -0.91
N LEU A 72 7.35 -10.17 0.10
CA LEU A 72 7.08 -9.25 1.20
C LEU A 72 7.13 -7.82 0.64
N LEU A 73 6.15 -7.01 0.99
CA LEU A 73 6.15 -5.59 0.69
C LEU A 73 7.36 -4.88 1.30
N ASP A 74 7.74 -3.77 0.70
CA ASP A 74 8.65 -2.82 1.35
C ASP A 74 7.95 -2.23 2.59
N PRO A 75 8.61 -2.12 3.75
CA PRO A 75 8.05 -1.45 4.93
C PRO A 75 7.64 0.02 4.71
N LEU A 76 8.06 0.64 3.61
CA LEU A 76 7.69 1.99 3.18
C LEU A 76 6.67 2.01 2.02
N ASP A 77 5.97 0.89 1.77
CA ASP A 77 4.88 0.85 0.77
C ASP A 77 3.80 1.88 1.07
N VAL A 78 3.65 2.84 0.16
CA VAL A 78 2.79 4.01 0.34
C VAL A 78 1.30 3.61 0.42
N PRO A 79 0.73 2.79 -0.50
CA PRO A 79 -0.64 2.30 -0.38
C PRO A 79 -0.94 1.61 0.96
N SER A 80 -0.13 0.64 1.39
CA SER A 80 -0.36 -0.09 2.65
C SER A 80 -0.25 0.82 3.86
N ARG A 81 0.74 1.75 3.87
CA ARG A 81 0.87 2.75 4.92
C ARG A 81 -0.33 3.72 4.96
N LEU A 82 -0.93 4.06 3.83
CA LEU A 82 -2.16 4.87 3.79
C LEU A 82 -3.38 4.08 4.30
N GLU A 83 -3.44 2.77 4.08
CA GLU A 83 -4.45 1.88 4.68
C GLU A 83 -4.31 1.83 6.22
N GLU A 84 -3.10 1.83 6.78
CA GLU A 84 -2.88 2.01 8.23
C GLU A 84 -3.38 3.37 8.74
N LEU A 85 -3.00 4.46 8.06
CA LEU A 85 -3.39 5.83 8.45
C LEU A 85 -4.91 6.05 8.37
N ALA A 86 -5.61 5.33 7.50
CA ALA A 86 -7.07 5.31 7.40
C ALA A 86 -7.79 4.72 8.64
N ASN A 87 -7.07 4.08 9.56
CA ASN A 87 -7.60 3.51 10.80
C ASN A 87 -7.45 4.45 12.01
N LEU A 88 -6.88 5.64 11.85
CA LEU A 88 -6.70 6.61 12.95
C LEU A 88 -8.02 7.31 13.31
N GLU A 89 -8.49 7.08 14.54
CA GLU A 89 -9.66 7.79 15.10
C GLU A 89 -9.33 9.25 15.47
N ALA A 90 -10.35 10.11 15.52
CA ALA A 90 -10.17 11.50 15.93
C ALA A 90 -9.76 11.57 17.42
N GLY A 91 -8.70 12.34 17.72
CA GLY A 91 -8.08 12.36 19.05
C GLY A 91 -6.86 11.44 19.21
N TRP A 92 -6.36 10.82 18.13
CA TRP A 92 -5.21 9.91 18.14
C TRP A 92 -3.92 10.49 18.77
N LEU A 93 -3.74 11.82 18.74
CA LEU A 93 -2.59 12.52 19.32
C LEU A 93 -2.96 13.11 20.69
N ASN A 94 -3.00 12.27 21.73
CA ASN A 94 -3.29 12.67 23.12
C ASN A 94 -4.65 13.37 23.33
N GLY A 95 -5.64 13.13 22.46
CA GLY A 95 -6.93 13.83 22.44
C GLY A 95 -7.02 14.96 21.39
N GLU A 96 -5.91 15.29 20.73
CA GLU A 96 -5.85 16.11 19.52
C GLU A 96 -5.66 15.20 18.28
N GLY A 97 -5.63 15.78 17.07
CA GLY A 97 -5.46 15.04 15.83
C GLY A 97 -6.78 14.75 15.11
N VAL A 98 -6.89 15.23 13.87
CA VAL A 98 -8.01 14.97 12.96
C VAL A 98 -7.85 13.59 12.31
N ALA A 99 -8.97 12.88 12.13
CA ALA A 99 -9.02 11.63 11.37
C ALA A 99 -9.13 11.91 9.87
N MET A 100 -8.38 11.18 9.04
CA MET A 100 -8.33 11.38 7.59
C MET A 100 -9.49 10.69 6.87
N ASN A 101 -9.95 11.28 5.76
CA ASN A 101 -10.98 10.69 4.90
C ASN A 101 -10.38 9.57 4.02
N ARG A 102 -11.03 8.40 3.97
CA ARG A 102 -10.62 7.29 3.11
C ARG A 102 -10.68 7.61 1.63
N GLU A 103 -11.62 8.44 1.19
CA GLU A 103 -11.70 8.83 -0.23
C GLU A 103 -10.51 9.70 -0.65
N ASP A 104 -10.04 10.58 0.24
CA ASP A 104 -8.87 11.43 -0.03
C ASP A 104 -7.54 10.68 0.14
N LEU A 105 -7.45 9.72 1.09
CA LEU A 105 -6.29 8.82 1.18
C LEU A 105 -6.16 7.92 -0.06
N ASN A 106 -7.26 7.37 -0.57
CA ASN A 106 -7.27 6.59 -1.81
C ASN A 106 -6.90 7.45 -3.03
N TRP A 107 -7.41 8.70 -3.11
CA TRP A 107 -7.03 9.66 -4.14
C TRP A 107 -5.52 9.95 -4.13
N PHE A 108 -4.91 10.13 -2.95
CA PHE A 108 -3.46 10.33 -2.84
C PHE A 108 -2.67 9.07 -3.20
N ALA A 109 -3.12 7.88 -2.79
CA ALA A 109 -2.51 6.60 -3.17
C ALA A 109 -2.49 6.41 -4.70
N GLU A 110 -3.63 6.62 -5.38
CA GLU A 110 -3.71 6.52 -6.84
C GLU A 110 -2.79 7.54 -7.53
N LEU A 111 -2.66 8.77 -7.03
CA LEU A 111 -1.74 9.74 -7.60
C LEU A 111 -0.27 9.37 -7.37
N PHE A 112 0.08 8.86 -6.19
CA PHE A 112 1.44 8.43 -5.90
C PHE A 112 1.86 7.26 -6.80
N GLU A 113 1.03 6.20 -6.88
CA GLU A 113 1.28 5.04 -7.78
C GLU A 113 1.50 5.45 -9.24
N ASN A 114 0.76 6.46 -9.73
CA ASN A 114 0.77 6.83 -11.15
C ASN A 114 1.81 7.90 -11.54
N ASN A 115 2.32 8.68 -10.58
CA ASN A 115 3.18 9.84 -10.88
C ASN A 115 4.52 9.83 -10.14
N TYR A 116 4.72 9.02 -9.10
CA TYR A 116 6.02 8.91 -8.43
C TYR A 116 7.02 8.11 -9.27
N ASN A 117 8.29 8.51 -9.29
CA ASN A 117 9.34 7.78 -10.01
C ASN A 117 9.79 6.53 -9.23
N PRO A 118 9.52 5.29 -9.70
CA PRO A 118 9.85 4.06 -8.98
C PRO A 118 11.36 3.75 -8.87
N ALA A 119 12.22 4.58 -9.47
CA ALA A 119 13.68 4.52 -9.28
C ALA A 119 14.19 5.40 -8.11
N LEU A 120 13.28 6.05 -7.37
CA LEU A 120 13.59 6.81 -6.15
C LEU A 120 13.27 5.99 -4.88
N PRO A 121 13.96 6.23 -3.75
CA PRO A 121 13.57 5.63 -2.47
C PRO A 121 12.15 6.04 -2.09
N LEU A 122 11.39 5.14 -1.45
CA LEU A 122 10.07 5.44 -0.93
C LEU A 122 10.17 6.32 0.34
N PRO A 123 9.20 7.22 0.59
CA PRO A 123 9.17 8.03 1.80
C PRO A 123 8.61 7.29 3.01
N HIS A 124 8.99 7.74 4.20
CA HIS A 124 8.22 7.50 5.42
C HIS A 124 6.99 8.41 5.40
N LEU A 125 5.81 7.87 5.74
CA LEU A 125 4.57 8.66 5.86
C LEU A 125 4.08 8.72 7.31
N TYR A 126 3.76 9.94 7.77
CA TYR A 126 3.25 10.23 9.09
C TYR A 126 1.95 11.07 9.03
N PRO A 127 0.99 10.87 9.94
CA PRO A 127 -0.21 11.70 10.01
C PRO A 127 0.11 13.09 10.59
N THR A 128 -0.44 14.16 10.01
CA THR A 128 -0.38 15.50 10.63
C THR A 128 -1.55 15.71 11.58
N PRO A 129 -1.41 16.53 12.66
CA PRO A 129 -2.52 16.80 13.58
C PRO A 129 -3.77 17.43 12.92
N LEU A 130 -3.61 18.02 11.74
CA LEU A 130 -4.66 18.68 10.97
C LEU A 130 -5.42 17.73 10.02
N GLY A 131 -5.00 16.46 9.90
CA GLY A 131 -5.63 15.48 8.99
C GLY A 131 -5.05 15.50 7.57
N GLY A 132 -3.79 15.92 7.43
CA GLY A 132 -2.96 15.71 6.24
C GLY A 132 -1.87 14.67 6.48
N ILE A 133 -0.93 14.57 5.54
CA ILE A 133 0.21 13.62 5.61
C ILE A 133 1.52 14.40 5.58
N GLN A 134 2.49 14.00 6.41
CA GLN A 134 3.89 14.38 6.26
C GLN A 134 4.65 13.22 5.61
N SER A 135 5.30 13.50 4.49
CA SER A 135 6.15 12.56 3.76
C SER A 135 7.62 12.96 3.93
N GLU A 136 8.51 12.02 4.24
CA GLU A 136 9.93 12.28 4.55
C GLU A 136 10.86 11.24 3.89
N TRP A 137 11.95 11.71 3.27
CA TRP A 137 12.94 10.85 2.62
C TRP A 137 14.29 10.88 3.35
N SER A 138 14.83 9.71 3.68
CA SER A 138 16.08 9.60 4.43
C SER A 138 17.31 9.91 3.57
N SER A 139 18.09 10.93 3.95
CA SER A 139 19.38 11.28 3.34
C SER A 139 20.40 11.66 4.43
N GLU A 140 21.70 11.38 4.21
CA GLU A 140 22.75 11.77 5.17
C GLU A 140 23.07 13.27 5.14
N ALA A 141 22.77 13.93 4.01
CA ALA A 141 23.20 15.30 3.71
C ALA A 141 22.06 16.30 3.60
N TYR A 142 20.81 15.83 3.59
CA TYR A 142 19.61 16.66 3.43
C TYR A 142 18.49 16.23 4.37
N ASP A 143 17.81 17.22 4.95
CA ASP A 143 16.44 17.05 5.45
C ASP A 143 15.50 17.22 4.24
N ILE A 144 14.61 16.25 3.97
CA ILE A 144 13.73 16.24 2.79
C ILE A 144 12.30 15.89 3.20
N SER A 145 11.35 16.79 2.92
CA SER A 145 9.97 16.69 3.38
C SER A 145 8.96 17.14 2.32
N LEU A 146 7.76 16.55 2.35
CA LEU A 146 6.58 16.99 1.61
C LEU A 146 5.36 16.95 2.54
N ASN A 147 4.86 18.11 2.92
CA ASN A 147 3.65 18.24 3.75
C ASN A 147 2.41 18.32 2.84
N ILE A 148 1.47 17.40 2.99
CA ILE A 148 0.34 17.18 2.07
C ILE A 148 -0.96 17.58 2.75
N ASP A 149 -1.65 18.56 2.16
CA ASP A 149 -3.05 18.86 2.48
C ASP A 149 -3.97 18.03 1.57
N LEU A 150 -4.72 17.11 2.19
CA LEU A 150 -5.64 16.21 1.48
C LEU A 150 -6.94 16.92 1.01
N THR A 151 -7.29 18.04 1.62
CA THR A 151 -8.52 18.82 1.32
C THR A 151 -8.27 19.77 0.16
N GLU A 152 -7.22 20.59 0.25
CA GLU A 152 -6.81 21.53 -0.80
C GLU A 152 -6.04 20.84 -1.94
N LYS A 153 -5.62 19.58 -1.73
CA LYS A 153 -4.95 18.72 -2.71
C LYS A 153 -3.58 19.26 -3.16
N THR A 154 -2.90 19.94 -2.25
CA THR A 154 -1.59 20.57 -2.44
C THR A 154 -0.52 19.93 -1.56
N GLY A 155 0.73 19.94 -2.04
CA GLY A 155 1.90 19.55 -1.26
C GLY A 155 2.88 20.72 -1.10
N PHE A 156 3.39 20.96 0.11
CA PHE A 156 4.54 21.84 0.35
C PHE A 156 5.82 20.99 0.46
N TYR A 157 6.61 21.00 -0.60
CA TYR A 157 7.93 20.36 -0.66
C TYR A 157 8.99 21.28 -0.06
N GLN A 158 9.88 20.71 0.73
CA GLN A 158 11.08 21.37 1.24
C GLN A 158 12.26 20.39 1.25
N SER A 159 13.44 20.86 0.85
CA SER A 159 14.72 20.21 1.15
C SER A 159 15.76 21.21 1.61
N LEU A 160 16.50 20.88 2.68
CA LEU A 160 17.58 21.68 3.26
C LEU A 160 18.88 20.86 3.24
N HIS A 161 19.97 21.41 2.69
CA HIS A 161 21.29 20.77 2.71
C HIS A 161 22.07 21.14 3.99
N HIS A 162 22.40 20.13 4.81
CA HIS A 162 23.01 20.28 6.16
C HIS A 162 24.34 21.05 6.24
N SER A 163 25.05 21.26 5.12
CA SER A 163 26.43 21.81 5.12
C SER A 163 26.63 23.10 4.33
N SER A 164 25.69 23.46 3.45
CA SER A 164 25.71 24.72 2.71
C SER A 164 24.60 25.68 3.12
N ASP A 165 23.65 25.22 3.95
CA ASP A 165 22.37 25.88 4.26
C ASP A 165 21.53 26.19 3.00
N ASP A 166 21.78 25.50 1.87
CA ASP A 166 20.97 25.61 0.66
C ASP A 166 19.57 25.02 0.90
N VAL A 167 18.54 25.83 0.67
CA VAL A 167 17.12 25.44 0.80
C VAL A 167 16.44 25.52 -0.57
N ASN A 168 15.67 24.48 -0.89
CA ASN A 168 14.76 24.44 -2.02
C ASN A 168 13.35 24.16 -1.51
N GLU A 169 12.39 25.01 -1.87
CA GLU A 169 11.00 24.98 -1.42
C GLU A 169 10.06 25.11 -2.62
N ALA A 170 8.99 24.32 -2.66
CA ALA A 170 7.97 24.40 -3.71
C ALA A 170 6.58 24.09 -3.15
N THR A 171 5.59 24.90 -3.53
CA THR A 171 4.17 24.50 -3.41
C THR A 171 3.78 23.79 -4.71
N LEU A 172 3.20 22.60 -4.59
CA LEU A 172 2.84 21.68 -5.66
C LEU A 172 1.32 21.49 -5.66
N ASP A 173 0.68 21.62 -6.82
CA ASP A 173 -0.69 21.15 -7.03
C ASP A 173 -0.62 19.66 -7.39
N LEU A 174 -1.01 18.78 -6.46
CA LEU A 174 -0.87 17.34 -6.63
C LEU A 174 -1.84 16.78 -7.69
N THR A 175 -2.79 17.57 -8.19
CA THR A 175 -3.64 17.21 -9.32
C THR A 175 -2.95 17.40 -10.68
N ASN A 176 -1.81 18.10 -10.74
CA ASN A 176 -1.05 18.36 -11.96
C ASN A 176 0.18 17.46 -12.11
N GLU A 177 0.28 16.74 -13.23
CA GLU A 177 1.43 15.88 -13.57
C GLU A 177 2.76 16.66 -13.60
N SER A 178 2.75 17.95 -13.98
CA SER A 178 3.93 18.82 -13.99
C SER A 178 4.61 18.96 -12.63
N ASP A 179 3.83 18.92 -11.56
CA ASP A 179 4.28 19.24 -10.22
C ASP A 179 4.84 17.98 -9.55
N TRP A 180 4.29 16.81 -9.89
CA TRP A 180 4.93 15.51 -9.67
C TRP A 180 6.23 15.35 -10.46
N GLN A 181 6.28 15.79 -11.72
CA GLN A 181 7.52 15.81 -12.50
C GLN A 181 8.58 16.72 -11.86
N LEU A 182 8.19 17.84 -11.24
CA LEU A 182 9.10 18.71 -10.47
C LEU A 182 9.59 18.04 -9.18
N LEU A 183 8.70 17.41 -8.40
CA LEU A 183 9.06 16.63 -7.21
C LEU A 183 10.07 15.52 -7.56
N ASN A 184 9.79 14.72 -8.59
CA ASN A 184 10.67 13.67 -9.07
C ASN A 184 12.04 14.21 -9.52
N GLN A 185 12.09 15.39 -10.16
CA GLN A 185 13.35 16.03 -10.55
C GLN A 185 14.16 16.50 -9.34
N ASN A 186 13.53 17.15 -8.36
CA ASN A 186 14.19 17.59 -7.12
C ASN A 186 14.78 16.39 -6.36
N LEU A 187 14.01 15.32 -6.17
CA LEU A 187 14.46 14.10 -5.48
C LEU A 187 15.55 13.36 -6.27
N THR A 188 15.44 13.29 -7.61
CA THR A 188 16.50 12.71 -8.47
C THR A 188 17.81 13.50 -8.32
N GLY A 189 17.73 14.84 -8.24
CA GLY A 189 18.88 15.72 -8.02
C GLY A 189 19.53 15.63 -6.64
N ILE A 190 18.94 14.89 -5.70
CA ILE A 190 19.52 14.60 -4.38
C ILE A 190 20.03 13.16 -4.29
N PHE A 191 19.25 12.19 -4.78
CA PHE A 191 19.57 10.76 -4.63
C PHE A 191 20.42 10.16 -5.76
N ASN A 192 20.43 10.76 -6.95
CA ASN A 192 21.09 10.24 -8.15
C ASN A 192 22.08 11.24 -8.78
N ALA A 193 22.74 12.06 -7.94
CA ALA A 193 23.70 13.10 -8.32
C ALA A 193 25.16 12.61 -8.41
#